data_AF-A0A1C4L928-F1
#
_entry.id   AF-A0A1C4L928-F1
#
_cell.length_a   1.000
_cell.length_b   1.000
_cell.length_c   1.000
_cell.angle_alpha   90.00
_cell.angle_beta   90.00
_cell.angle_gamma   90.00
#
_symmetry.space_group_name_H-M   'P 1'
#
loop_
_entity.id
_entity.type
_entity.pdbx_description
1 polymer ?
#
loop_
_entity_poly.entity_id
_entity_poly.type
_entity_poly.pdbx_seq_one_letter_code
_entity_poly.pdbx_strand_id
1 'polypeptide(L)'
;MAVPVAQQRKLTQRSGNICAFPECGLLLTAEGTQEDPVVVLGEIAHIVGESPNGPRGASPLSAEERNRYENLILLCNQHHQLIDSAGALATYTVERLQAMKETHEQRIERRLGGRPNAAPELPPMVNDTVYSNVLPVTQMPRYIFGAPCAVGREKEVRPSAASAGVMAPFILREGRLWAFQDLRDTRNPFAEVVACAETERFSAREWWTDPDRFGWYVALLNRSLNKLTGRLGLRLDHEHHRYYFEPETAGVERTVSYRPLNASKATRSVVWQPKKRTTGVARNYWLHRAVGLRFFLIGGDQWCLSIRPELRVTSDGFESIQAKYIGRQVTRKKSRLFNHDLLGEVQFWRDFLGKSSPRILFPFGADRQNLIISTSLSSGQVRWPGIPTEHDMPFKNVEYVDDLFTWAEGGGLNEDDGLSDEDDEDAEEMLR
;
A
#
# COMPACT_ATOMS: atom_id res chain seq x y z
N MET A 1 -54.42 23.94 7.54
CA MET A 1 -53.58 23.48 6.41
C MET A 1 -52.58 22.49 6.97
N ALA A 2 -52.30 21.38 6.30
CA ALA A 2 -51.32 20.42 6.81
C ALA A 2 -49.91 21.03 6.91
N VAL A 3 -49.17 20.67 7.96
CA VAL A 3 -47.76 21.05 8.11
C VAL A 3 -46.96 20.54 6.90
N PRO A 4 -46.20 21.38 6.18
CA PRO A 4 -45.41 20.93 5.03
C PRO A 4 -44.40 19.84 5.40
N VAL A 5 -44.22 18.84 4.54
CA VAL A 5 -43.30 17.69 4.76
C VAL A 5 -41.88 18.13 5.13
N ALA A 6 -41.37 19.20 4.52
CA ALA A 6 -40.05 19.73 4.86
C ALA A 6 -39.93 20.20 6.32
N GLN A 7 -40.99 20.82 6.86
CA GLN A 7 -41.04 21.27 8.25
C GLN A 7 -41.14 20.08 9.21
N GLN A 8 -41.93 19.06 8.85
CA GLN A 8 -42.03 17.80 9.61
C GLN A 8 -40.67 17.08 9.68
N ARG A 9 -39.95 16.99 8.56
CA ARG A 9 -38.61 16.38 8.50
C ARG A 9 -37.60 17.15 9.36
N LYS A 10 -37.59 18.48 9.25
CA LYS A 10 -36.70 19.33 10.06
C LYS A 10 -36.95 19.14 11.56
N LEU A 11 -38.22 19.10 11.98
CA LEU A 11 -38.62 18.88 13.36
C LEU A 11 -38.20 17.49 13.88
N THR A 12 -38.55 16.44 13.15
CA THR A 12 -38.27 15.05 13.55
C THR A 12 -36.77 14.77 13.63
N GLN A 13 -35.97 15.28 12.69
CA GLN A 13 -34.51 15.16 12.71
C GLN A 13 -33.87 15.88 13.91
N ARG A 14 -34.31 17.09 14.23
CA ARG A 14 -33.75 17.86 15.37
C ARG A 14 -34.22 17.37 16.73
N SER A 15 -35.40 16.74 16.79
CA SER A 15 -35.93 16.12 18.01
C SER A 15 -35.28 14.77 18.33
N GLY A 16 -34.52 14.17 17.40
CA GLY A 16 -33.75 12.95 17.65
C GLY A 16 -34.59 11.75 18.08
N ASN A 17 -35.83 11.63 17.57
CA ASN A 17 -36.79 10.58 17.93
C ASN A 17 -37.18 10.51 19.42
N ILE A 18 -37.05 11.62 20.16
CA ILE A 18 -37.34 11.68 21.59
C ILE A 18 -38.39 12.76 21.85
N CYS A 19 -39.34 12.49 22.75
CA CYS A 19 -40.32 13.49 23.19
C CYS A 19 -39.63 14.78 23.70
N ALA A 20 -40.12 15.94 23.24
CA ALA A 20 -39.62 17.26 23.65
C ALA A 20 -40.06 17.68 25.06
N PHE A 21 -40.97 16.95 25.69
CA PHE A 21 -41.38 17.24 27.06
C PHE A 21 -40.22 17.02 28.04
N PRO A 22 -39.98 17.94 28.99
CA PRO A 22 -38.95 17.79 30.02
C PRO A 22 -39.05 16.44 30.72
N GLU A 23 -37.91 15.76 30.91
CA GLU A 23 -37.81 14.49 31.65
C GLU A 23 -38.56 13.27 31.07
N CYS A 24 -39.36 13.41 30.00
CA CYS A 24 -40.11 12.28 29.43
C CYS A 24 -39.20 11.19 28.83
N GLY A 25 -38.29 11.58 27.93
CA GLY A 25 -37.31 10.65 27.34
C GLY A 25 -37.87 9.52 26.45
N LEU A 26 -39.19 9.46 26.24
CA LEU A 26 -39.84 8.44 25.44
C LEU A 26 -39.40 8.50 23.97
N LEU A 27 -39.11 7.34 23.38
CA LEU A 27 -38.88 7.20 21.94
C LEU A 27 -40.21 7.35 21.18
N LEU A 28 -40.18 8.08 20.08
CA LEU A 28 -41.38 8.42 19.31
C LEU A 28 -41.66 7.45 18.16
N THR A 29 -40.92 6.35 18.11
CA THR A 29 -41.16 5.19 17.25
C THR A 29 -41.04 3.92 18.06
N ALA A 30 -42.01 3.02 17.95
CA ALA A 30 -41.88 1.65 18.45
C ALA A 30 -41.34 0.73 17.36
N GLU A 31 -40.48 -0.22 17.73
CA GLU A 31 -40.00 -1.26 16.81
C GLU A 31 -41.19 -2.08 16.27
N GLY A 32 -41.21 -2.30 14.96
CA GLY A 32 -42.17 -3.20 14.31
C GLY A 32 -41.75 -4.67 14.41
N THR A 33 -42.65 -5.58 14.07
CA THR A 33 -42.37 -7.02 13.93
C THR A 33 -42.16 -7.37 12.45
N GLN A 34 -41.98 -8.66 12.12
CA GLN A 34 -41.95 -9.09 10.71
C GLN A 34 -43.32 -8.91 10.00
N GLU A 35 -44.40 -8.83 10.79
CA GLU A 35 -45.77 -8.74 10.30
C GLU A 35 -46.34 -7.33 10.46
N ASP A 36 -45.85 -6.56 11.44
CA ASP A 36 -46.33 -5.21 11.77
C ASP A 36 -45.29 -4.12 11.46
N PRO A 37 -45.68 -3.03 10.76
CA PRO A 37 -44.77 -1.91 10.49
C PRO A 37 -44.42 -1.13 11.77
N VAL A 38 -43.33 -0.37 11.70
CA VAL A 38 -42.92 0.61 12.73
C VAL A 38 -44.06 1.58 13.01
N VAL A 39 -44.42 1.70 14.29
CA VAL A 39 -45.50 2.60 14.73
C VAL A 39 -44.90 3.93 15.18
N VAL A 40 -45.42 5.03 14.63
CA VAL A 40 -45.07 6.39 15.06
C VAL A 40 -45.94 6.75 16.27
N LEU A 41 -45.28 6.97 17.42
CA LEU A 41 -45.91 7.36 18.69
C LEU A 41 -45.86 8.87 18.93
N GLY A 42 -45.10 9.59 18.12
CA GLY A 42 -44.93 11.04 18.20
C GLY A 42 -45.97 11.82 17.39
N GLU A 43 -46.42 12.92 17.96
CA GLU A 43 -47.35 13.87 17.38
C GLU A 43 -46.71 15.26 17.31
N ILE A 44 -46.99 15.97 16.22
CA ILE A 44 -46.57 17.35 16.02
C ILE A 44 -47.61 18.27 16.66
N ALA A 45 -47.22 18.94 17.74
CA ALA A 45 -48.05 19.96 18.37
C ALA A 45 -47.66 21.36 17.87
N HIS A 46 -48.67 22.21 17.70
CA HIS A 46 -48.45 23.64 17.47
C HIS A 46 -48.25 24.38 18.80
N ILE A 47 -47.18 25.17 18.89
CA ILE A 47 -46.90 26.04 20.04
C ILE A 47 -47.99 27.12 20.12
N VAL A 48 -48.20 27.86 19.03
CA VAL A 48 -49.41 28.68 18.79
C VAL A 48 -50.38 27.83 17.98
N GLY A 49 -51.55 27.51 18.53
CA GLY A 49 -52.51 26.56 17.95
C GLY A 49 -52.90 26.86 16.50
N GLU A 50 -53.29 25.83 15.75
CA GLU A 50 -53.58 25.96 14.31
C GLU A 50 -54.73 26.95 14.03
N SER A 51 -55.77 26.96 14.86
CA SER A 51 -56.94 27.84 14.69
C SER A 51 -56.97 28.97 15.74
N PRO A 52 -57.63 30.11 15.46
CA PRO A 52 -57.78 31.20 16.43
C PRO A 52 -58.49 30.80 17.72
N ASN A 53 -59.41 29.83 17.64
CA ASN A 53 -60.18 29.32 18.78
C ASN A 53 -59.49 28.13 19.48
N GLY A 54 -58.32 27.69 19.01
CA GLY A 54 -57.58 26.58 19.59
C GLY A 54 -56.70 26.98 20.78
N PRO A 55 -56.03 26.01 21.42
CA PRO A 55 -55.02 26.25 22.45
C PRO A 55 -54.00 27.31 22.00
N ARG A 56 -53.89 28.41 22.76
CA ARG A 56 -52.98 29.53 22.44
C ARG A 56 -53.18 30.09 21.02
N GLY A 57 -54.39 30.02 20.48
CA GLY A 57 -54.72 30.40 19.10
C GLY A 57 -54.78 31.92 18.85
N ALA A 58 -54.92 32.72 19.90
CA ALA A 58 -54.94 34.18 19.84
C ALA A 58 -53.52 34.72 19.55
N SER A 59 -53.20 34.89 18.27
CA SER A 59 -51.87 35.29 17.81
C SER A 59 -51.93 35.94 16.42
N PRO A 60 -51.08 36.93 16.12
CA PRO A 60 -51.01 37.57 14.81
C PRO A 60 -50.42 36.68 13.71
N LEU A 61 -49.92 35.47 14.04
CA LEU A 61 -49.34 34.55 13.06
C LEU A 61 -50.37 34.10 12.02
N SER A 62 -49.98 34.18 10.75
CA SER A 62 -50.70 33.61 9.60
C SER A 62 -50.80 32.08 9.67
N ALA A 63 -51.69 31.50 8.87
CA ALA A 63 -51.85 30.04 8.78
C ALA A 63 -50.57 29.34 8.27
N GLU A 64 -49.81 30.00 7.41
CA GLU A 64 -48.52 29.54 6.90
C GLU A 64 -47.45 29.57 7.99
N GLU A 65 -47.37 30.64 8.77
CA GLU A 65 -46.40 30.79 9.85
C GLU A 65 -46.65 29.81 10.99
N ARG A 66 -47.92 29.53 11.32
CA ARG A 66 -48.29 28.51 12.31
C ARG A 66 -47.75 27.12 11.93
N ASN A 67 -47.61 26.83 10.64
CA ASN A 67 -47.11 25.56 10.13
C ASN A 67 -45.59 25.52 9.86
N ARG A 68 -44.84 26.56 10.24
CA ARG A 68 -43.37 26.55 10.15
C ARG A 68 -42.75 25.88 11.36
N TYR A 69 -41.60 25.25 11.16
CA TYR A 69 -40.83 24.54 12.18
C TYR A 69 -40.66 25.34 13.48
N GLU A 70 -40.49 26.66 13.39
CA GLU A 70 -40.31 27.54 14.54
C GLU A 70 -41.51 27.49 15.50
N ASN A 71 -42.73 27.20 15.00
CA ASN A 71 -43.96 27.08 15.79
C ASN A 71 -44.34 25.63 16.15
N LEU A 72 -43.50 24.64 15.86
CA LEU A 72 -43.84 23.22 16.07
C LEU A 72 -42.97 22.58 17.14
N ILE A 73 -43.56 21.70 17.95
CA ILE A 73 -42.86 20.88 18.94
C ILE A 73 -43.31 19.42 18.80
N LEU A 74 -42.37 18.49 18.93
CA LEU A 74 -42.65 17.05 18.76
C LEU A 74 -42.79 16.38 20.14
N LEU A 75 -43.95 15.78 20.39
CA LEU A 75 -44.32 15.21 21.69
C LEU A 75 -44.87 13.79 21.52
N CYS A 76 -44.86 12.98 22.58
CA CYS A 76 -45.68 11.77 22.57
C CYS A 76 -47.16 12.15 22.74
N ASN A 77 -48.06 11.24 22.34
CA ASN A 77 -49.51 11.40 22.47
C ASN A 77 -49.96 11.93 23.85
N GLN A 78 -49.40 11.41 24.94
CA GLN A 78 -49.75 11.82 26.30
C GLN A 78 -49.41 13.30 26.56
N HIS A 79 -48.20 13.73 26.18
CA HIS A 79 -47.76 15.10 26.43
C HIS A 79 -48.38 16.08 25.43
N HIS A 80 -48.69 15.64 24.21
CA HIS A 80 -49.47 16.44 23.26
C HIS A 80 -50.84 16.79 23.86
N GLN A 81 -51.58 15.79 24.37
CA GLN A 81 -52.88 16.02 25.01
C GLN A 81 -52.79 16.89 26.26
N LEU A 82 -51.74 16.71 27.08
CA LEU A 82 -51.53 17.47 28.31
C LEU A 82 -51.41 18.98 28.04
N ILE A 83 -50.56 19.38 27.08
CA ILE A 83 -50.28 20.79 26.83
C ILE A 83 -51.47 21.54 26.20
N ASP A 84 -52.40 20.80 25.58
CA ASP A 84 -53.59 21.35 24.93
C ASP A 84 -54.84 21.32 25.81
N SER A 85 -54.75 20.69 26.99
CA SER A 85 -55.87 20.64 27.94
C SER A 85 -56.21 22.03 28.50
N ALA A 86 -57.50 22.36 28.58
CA ALA A 86 -57.98 23.68 28.99
C ALA A 86 -57.45 24.11 30.37
N GLY A 87 -57.32 23.16 31.31
CA GLY A 87 -56.80 23.41 32.65
C GLY A 87 -55.29 23.70 32.70
N ALA A 88 -54.55 23.44 31.63
CA ALA A 88 -53.09 23.57 31.59
C ALA A 88 -52.60 24.72 30.70
N LEU A 89 -53.50 25.45 30.02
CA LEU A 89 -53.13 26.55 29.12
C LEU A 89 -52.38 27.70 29.82
N ALA A 90 -52.71 27.96 31.09
CA ALA A 90 -52.01 28.95 31.90
C ALA A 90 -50.58 28.49 32.29
N THR A 91 -50.35 27.18 32.32
CA THR A 91 -49.03 26.59 32.64
C THR A 91 -48.17 26.45 31.40
N TYR A 92 -48.73 25.96 30.29
CA TYR A 92 -48.03 25.76 29.02
C TYR A 92 -48.31 26.93 28.08
N THR A 93 -47.71 28.08 28.39
CA THR A 93 -47.72 29.27 27.53
C THR A 93 -46.84 29.08 26.29
N VAL A 94 -46.98 29.97 25.31
CA VAL A 94 -46.16 29.96 24.07
C VAL A 94 -44.68 30.00 24.41
N GLU A 95 -44.28 30.89 25.32
CA GLU A 95 -42.89 31.10 25.74
C GLU A 95 -42.33 29.85 26.41
N ARG A 96 -43.13 29.17 27.24
CA ARG A 96 -42.72 27.94 27.91
C ARG A 96 -42.50 26.81 26.90
N LEU A 97 -43.40 26.65 25.93
CA LEU A 97 -43.27 25.62 24.91
C LEU A 97 -42.07 25.88 23.97
N GLN A 98 -41.79 27.15 23.64
CA GLN A 98 -40.58 27.53 22.92
C GLN A 98 -39.31 27.18 23.71
N ALA A 99 -39.27 27.51 25.01
CA ALA A 99 -38.14 27.16 25.88
C ALA A 99 -37.96 25.63 26.03
N MET A 100 -39.06 24.87 26.10
CA MET A 100 -39.03 23.41 26.11
C MET A 100 -38.43 22.85 24.82
N LYS A 101 -38.87 23.34 23.66
CA LYS A 101 -38.33 22.95 22.35
C LYS A 101 -36.83 23.24 22.28
N GLU A 102 -36.42 24.46 22.61
CA GLU A 102 -35.02 24.88 22.53
C GLU A 102 -34.12 24.03 23.45
N THR A 103 -34.53 23.86 24.70
CA THR A 103 -33.79 23.02 25.67
C THR A 103 -33.66 21.58 25.19
N HIS A 104 -34.72 21.03 24.59
CA HIS A 104 -34.71 19.68 24.04
C HIS A 104 -33.74 19.56 22.86
N GLU A 105 -33.81 20.44 21.87
CA GLU A 105 -32.97 20.37 20.67
C GLU A 105 -31.48 20.57 21.01
N GLN A 106 -31.14 21.50 21.90
CA GLN A 106 -29.77 21.66 22.40
C GLN A 106 -29.27 20.38 23.11
N ARG A 107 -30.14 19.70 23.86
CA ARG A 107 -29.81 18.42 24.49
C ARG A 107 -29.53 17.33 23.46
N ILE A 108 -30.30 17.26 22.37
CA ILE A 108 -30.09 16.30 21.28
C ILE A 108 -28.78 16.61 20.56
N GLU A 109 -28.54 17.86 20.18
CA GLU A 109 -27.32 18.30 19.50
C GLU A 109 -26.06 17.95 20.30
N ARG A 110 -26.08 18.21 21.61
CA ARG A 110 -24.98 17.84 22.52
C ARG A 110 -24.76 16.32 22.58
N ARG A 111 -25.83 15.51 22.57
CA ARG A 111 -25.71 14.03 22.54
C ARG A 111 -25.13 13.50 21.23
N LEU A 112 -25.38 14.19 20.12
CA LEU A 112 -24.84 13.85 18.80
C LEU A 112 -23.40 14.34 18.58
N GLY A 113 -22.79 14.97 19.59
CA GLY A 113 -21.40 15.40 19.56
C GLY A 113 -21.15 16.74 18.86
N GLY A 114 -22.18 17.57 18.66
CA GLY A 114 -22.03 18.95 18.18
C GLY A 114 -21.32 19.09 16.84
N ARG A 115 -21.46 18.09 15.96
CA ARG A 115 -20.76 18.10 14.66
C ARG A 115 -21.32 19.22 13.79
N PRO A 116 -20.51 20.19 13.35
CA PRO A 116 -20.97 21.21 12.44
C PRO A 116 -21.30 20.58 11.09
N ASN A 117 -22.32 21.10 10.40
CA ASN A 117 -22.60 20.79 8.99
C ASN A 117 -21.61 21.48 8.02
N ALA A 118 -20.54 22.07 8.54
CA ALA A 118 -19.48 22.66 7.73
C ALA A 118 -18.55 21.56 7.21
N ALA A 119 -18.11 21.69 5.96
CA ALA A 119 -17.00 20.88 5.47
C ALA A 119 -15.77 21.11 6.37
N PRO A 120 -15.02 20.07 6.76
CA PRO A 120 -13.79 20.27 7.50
C PRO A 120 -12.84 21.15 6.68
N GLU A 121 -12.21 22.13 7.32
CA GLU A 121 -11.14 22.89 6.69
C GLU A 121 -10.02 21.92 6.31
N LEU A 122 -9.69 21.86 5.02
CA LEU A 122 -8.58 21.05 4.54
C LEU A 122 -7.26 21.75 4.90
N PRO A 123 -6.20 20.99 5.27
CA PRO A 123 -4.89 21.57 5.51
C PRO A 123 -4.36 22.29 4.26
N PRO A 124 -3.48 23.30 4.41
CA PRO A 124 -2.83 23.92 3.28
C PRO A 124 -2.01 22.89 2.48
N MET A 125 -2.07 22.98 1.17
CA MET A 125 -1.32 22.09 0.28
C MET A 125 0.17 22.43 0.34
N VAL A 126 1.01 21.43 0.59
CA VAL A 126 2.48 21.50 0.55
C VAL A 126 3.01 20.80 -0.70
N ASN A 127 4.19 21.24 -1.16
CA ASN A 127 4.96 20.56 -2.20
C ASN A 127 6.03 19.72 -1.51
N ASP A 128 5.92 18.40 -1.62
CA ASP A 128 6.84 17.46 -0.99
C ASP A 128 7.54 16.57 -2.02
N THR A 129 8.73 16.12 -1.66
CA THR A 129 9.44 15.06 -2.38
C THR A 129 9.08 13.71 -1.77
N VAL A 130 8.36 12.88 -2.52
CA VAL A 130 8.04 11.51 -2.13
C VAL A 130 9.03 10.53 -2.74
N TYR A 131 9.35 9.50 -1.98
CA TYR A 131 10.27 8.44 -2.38
C TYR A 131 9.49 7.14 -2.56
N SER A 132 9.81 6.42 -3.63
CA SER A 132 9.20 5.16 -3.99
C SER A 132 10.01 3.99 -3.47
N ASN A 133 9.37 2.85 -3.25
CA ASN A 133 10.01 1.57 -2.95
C ASN A 133 10.61 0.89 -4.20
N VAL A 134 10.93 1.68 -5.22
CA VAL A 134 11.39 1.26 -6.53
C VAL A 134 12.83 1.72 -6.72
N LEU A 135 13.66 0.80 -7.19
CA LEU A 135 15.05 1.04 -7.55
C LEU A 135 15.17 1.07 -9.08
N PRO A 136 15.74 2.13 -9.66
CA PRO A 136 15.92 2.21 -11.10
C PRO A 136 17.05 1.26 -11.53
N VAL A 137 16.79 0.52 -12.61
CA VAL A 137 17.84 -0.24 -13.29
C VAL A 137 18.57 0.72 -14.22
N THR A 138 19.83 0.98 -13.92
CA THR A 138 20.65 1.97 -14.64
C THR A 138 21.34 1.35 -15.86
N GLN A 139 21.52 0.04 -15.87
CA GLN A 139 22.06 -0.68 -17.02
C GLN A 139 21.41 -2.06 -17.12
N MET A 140 20.77 -2.33 -18.26
CA MET A 140 20.32 -3.67 -18.64
C MET A 140 21.45 -4.44 -19.34
N PRO A 141 21.44 -5.78 -19.29
CA PRO A 141 22.22 -6.59 -20.22
C PRO A 141 21.85 -6.19 -21.64
N ARG A 142 22.86 -5.99 -22.49
CA ARG A 142 22.67 -5.59 -23.89
C ARG A 142 22.18 -6.75 -24.76
N TYR A 143 22.64 -7.96 -24.45
CA TYR A 143 22.45 -9.13 -25.29
C TYR A 143 21.95 -10.35 -24.51
N ILE A 144 21.24 -11.20 -25.23
CA ILE A 144 20.83 -12.53 -24.79
C ILE A 144 21.42 -13.52 -25.78
N PHE A 145 21.98 -14.60 -25.27
CA PHE A 145 22.62 -15.64 -26.07
C PHE A 145 21.80 -16.92 -25.99
N GLY A 146 21.59 -17.55 -27.14
CA GLY A 146 20.82 -18.78 -27.29
C GLY A 146 21.59 -19.84 -28.04
N ALA A 147 21.84 -20.98 -27.40
CA ALA A 147 22.58 -22.09 -28.01
C ALA A 147 21.81 -23.41 -27.88
N PRO A 148 21.85 -24.30 -28.89
CA PRO A 148 21.37 -25.68 -28.74
C PRO A 148 22.00 -26.33 -27.52
N CYS A 149 21.17 -26.99 -26.71
CA CYS A 149 21.60 -27.60 -25.45
C CYS A 149 21.49 -29.12 -25.53
N ALA A 150 22.56 -29.82 -25.16
CA ALA A 150 22.60 -31.28 -25.16
C ALA A 150 21.67 -31.91 -24.09
N VAL A 151 21.24 -31.13 -23.09
CA VAL A 151 20.40 -31.59 -22.00
C VAL A 151 18.98 -31.01 -22.08
N GLY A 152 17.98 -31.85 -21.82
CA GLY A 152 16.57 -31.48 -21.91
C GLY A 152 15.95 -30.94 -20.62
N ARG A 153 16.62 -31.09 -19.46
CA ARG A 153 16.07 -30.68 -18.16
C ARG A 153 16.99 -29.71 -17.43
N GLU A 154 16.42 -28.66 -16.85
CA GLU A 154 17.19 -27.61 -16.16
C GLU A 154 18.05 -28.15 -15.00
N LYS A 155 17.59 -29.22 -14.32
CA LYS A 155 18.32 -29.84 -13.20
C LYS A 155 19.62 -30.53 -13.63
N GLU A 156 19.74 -30.87 -14.91
CA GLU A 156 20.90 -31.56 -15.48
C GLU A 156 21.99 -30.56 -15.90
N VAL A 157 21.63 -29.28 -16.11
CA VAL A 157 22.59 -28.21 -16.38
C VAL A 157 23.34 -27.85 -15.09
N ARG A 158 24.65 -28.10 -15.09
CA ARG A 158 25.55 -27.69 -14.01
C ARG A 158 26.54 -26.68 -14.59
N PRO A 159 26.35 -25.37 -14.30
CA PRO A 159 27.34 -24.39 -14.71
C PRO A 159 28.68 -24.73 -14.06
N SER A 160 29.75 -24.74 -14.86
CA SER A 160 31.10 -24.87 -14.34
C SER A 160 31.40 -23.72 -13.36
N ALA A 161 32.39 -23.92 -12.48
CA ALA A 161 32.76 -22.91 -11.50
C ALA A 161 33.22 -21.63 -12.22
N ALA A 162 32.30 -20.68 -12.39
CA ALA A 162 32.61 -19.39 -12.95
C ALA A 162 33.63 -18.68 -12.03
N SER A 163 34.44 -17.79 -12.61
CA SER A 163 35.33 -16.91 -11.85
C SER A 163 34.57 -16.22 -10.71
N ALA A 164 35.28 -15.98 -9.60
CA ALA A 164 34.68 -15.46 -8.36
C ALA A 164 33.80 -14.22 -8.67
N GLY A 165 32.51 -14.32 -8.33
CA GLY A 165 31.53 -13.23 -8.51
C GLY A 165 30.61 -13.37 -9.72
N VAL A 166 31.02 -14.05 -10.81
CA VAL A 166 30.20 -14.18 -12.04
C VAL A 166 28.92 -14.96 -11.75
N MET A 167 27.78 -14.43 -12.20
CA MET A 167 26.50 -15.12 -12.16
C MET A 167 26.31 -15.91 -13.45
N ALA A 168 25.63 -17.05 -13.36
CA ALA A 168 25.29 -17.92 -14.50
C ALA A 168 23.78 -18.27 -14.51
N PRO A 169 22.86 -17.29 -14.57
CA PRO A 169 21.43 -17.54 -14.82
C PRO A 169 21.20 -18.11 -16.21
N PHE A 170 20.27 -19.05 -16.32
CA PHE A 170 19.84 -19.59 -17.60
C PHE A 170 18.39 -20.04 -17.53
N ILE A 171 17.78 -20.22 -18.70
CA ILE A 171 16.52 -20.95 -18.88
C ILE A 171 16.68 -21.96 -20.02
N LEU A 172 15.92 -23.05 -19.97
CA LEU A 172 15.81 -23.99 -21.10
C LEU A 172 14.44 -23.85 -21.75
N ARG A 173 14.43 -23.55 -23.05
CA ARG A 173 13.23 -23.41 -23.87
C ARG A 173 13.54 -23.89 -25.28
N GLU A 174 12.63 -24.69 -25.84
CA GLU A 174 12.72 -25.14 -27.24
C GLU A 174 14.05 -25.83 -27.58
N GLY A 175 14.56 -26.66 -26.67
CA GLY A 175 15.84 -27.37 -26.86
C GLY A 175 17.08 -26.48 -26.81
N ARG A 176 16.92 -25.19 -26.49
CA ARG A 176 18.02 -24.22 -26.38
C ARG A 176 18.20 -23.74 -24.94
N LEU A 177 19.46 -23.44 -24.61
CA LEU A 177 19.84 -22.73 -23.40
C LEU A 177 19.95 -21.25 -23.73
N TRP A 178 19.23 -20.44 -22.94
CA TRP A 178 19.24 -18.99 -23.03
C TRP A 178 19.89 -18.40 -21.79
N ALA A 179 20.77 -17.42 -21.99
CA ALA A 179 21.62 -16.87 -20.94
C ALA A 179 22.05 -15.42 -21.25
N PHE A 180 22.50 -14.71 -20.22
CA PHE A 180 23.16 -13.40 -20.37
C PHE A 180 24.68 -13.53 -20.60
N GLN A 181 25.24 -14.71 -20.34
CA GLN A 181 26.64 -15.04 -20.62
C GLN A 181 26.82 -15.16 -22.12
N ASP A 182 27.94 -14.70 -22.67
CA ASP A 182 28.29 -14.99 -24.05
C ASP A 182 28.57 -16.50 -24.20
N LEU A 183 27.62 -17.22 -24.82
CA LEU A 183 27.74 -18.67 -25.03
C LEU A 183 28.68 -19.03 -26.19
N ARG A 184 29.15 -18.04 -26.96
CA ARG A 184 30.16 -18.24 -28.02
C ARG A 184 31.55 -18.45 -27.43
N ASP A 185 31.85 -17.86 -26.27
CA ASP A 185 33.13 -18.08 -25.59
C ASP A 185 33.22 -19.53 -25.09
N THR A 186 34.26 -20.26 -25.50
CA THR A 186 34.50 -21.64 -25.04
C THR A 186 34.78 -21.75 -23.54
N ARG A 187 35.07 -20.63 -22.86
CA ARG A 187 35.28 -20.56 -21.40
C ARG A 187 34.01 -20.21 -20.63
N ASN A 188 32.87 -20.10 -21.31
CA ASN A 188 31.61 -19.78 -20.64
C ASN A 188 31.18 -20.89 -19.66
N PRO A 189 30.38 -20.56 -18.61
CA PRO A 189 29.98 -21.54 -17.59
C PRO A 189 29.19 -22.75 -18.11
N PHE A 190 28.68 -22.70 -19.34
CA PHE A 190 27.82 -23.72 -19.94
C PHE A 190 28.47 -24.47 -21.11
N ALA A 191 29.76 -24.24 -21.38
CA ALA A 191 30.45 -24.79 -22.56
C ALA A 191 30.36 -26.32 -22.70
N GLU A 192 30.23 -27.06 -21.59
CA GLU A 192 30.09 -28.52 -21.60
C GLU A 192 28.72 -29.01 -22.09
N VAL A 193 27.69 -28.16 -22.06
CA VAL A 193 26.29 -28.56 -22.34
C VAL A 193 25.66 -27.81 -23.50
N VAL A 194 26.36 -26.84 -24.10
CA VAL A 194 25.87 -26.06 -25.25
C VAL A 194 26.77 -26.20 -26.46
N ALA A 195 26.17 -26.14 -27.66
CA ALA A 195 26.91 -26.04 -28.90
C ALA A 195 27.38 -24.59 -29.12
N CYS A 196 28.55 -24.22 -28.60
CA CYS A 196 29.06 -22.83 -28.63
C CYS A 196 29.10 -22.24 -30.05
N ALA A 197 29.47 -23.05 -31.06
CA ALA A 197 29.56 -22.62 -32.46
C ALA A 197 28.19 -22.31 -33.10
N GLU A 198 27.10 -22.83 -32.55
CA GLU A 198 25.72 -22.62 -33.01
C GLU A 198 24.98 -21.59 -32.13
N THR A 199 25.73 -20.78 -31.38
CA THR A 199 25.15 -19.73 -30.54
C THR A 199 24.68 -18.55 -31.36
N GLU A 200 23.45 -18.14 -31.13
CA GLU A 200 22.87 -16.91 -31.66
C GLU A 200 22.87 -15.81 -30.59
N ARG A 201 23.09 -14.56 -31.03
CA ARG A 201 23.07 -13.36 -30.19
C ARG A 201 21.86 -12.51 -30.56
N PHE A 202 21.10 -12.10 -29.56
CA PHE A 202 19.90 -11.26 -29.70
C PHE A 202 20.05 -9.98 -28.90
N SER A 203 19.43 -8.90 -29.38
CA SER A 203 19.28 -7.69 -28.57
C SER A 203 18.32 -7.96 -27.43
N ALA A 204 18.67 -7.52 -26.21
CA ALA A 204 17.76 -7.64 -25.07
C ALA A 204 16.49 -6.82 -25.28
N ARG A 205 16.59 -5.69 -26.01
CA ARG A 205 15.45 -4.82 -26.31
C ARG A 205 14.38 -5.53 -27.13
N GLU A 206 14.79 -6.24 -28.18
CA GLU A 206 13.88 -7.04 -29.03
C GLU A 206 13.05 -8.03 -28.19
N TRP A 207 13.70 -8.66 -27.21
CA TRP A 207 13.06 -9.65 -26.35
C TRP A 207 12.03 -9.08 -25.39
N TRP A 208 12.23 -7.88 -24.84
CA TRP A 208 11.24 -7.30 -23.94
C TRP A 208 10.17 -6.46 -24.66
N THR A 209 10.36 -6.17 -25.94
CA THR A 209 9.33 -5.61 -26.80
C THR A 209 8.41 -6.69 -27.42
N ASP A 210 8.91 -7.91 -27.56
CA ASP A 210 8.16 -9.07 -28.06
C ASP A 210 7.31 -9.70 -26.94
N PRO A 211 5.97 -9.74 -27.06
CA PRO A 211 5.09 -10.33 -26.05
C PRO A 211 5.38 -11.81 -25.72
N ASP A 212 5.81 -12.59 -26.71
CA ASP A 212 6.06 -14.03 -26.55
C ASP A 212 7.39 -14.29 -25.82
N ARG A 213 8.39 -13.41 -26.05
CA ARG A 213 9.72 -13.49 -25.43
C ARG A 213 9.84 -12.70 -24.13
N PHE A 214 8.94 -11.75 -23.86
CA PHE A 214 8.96 -10.92 -22.65
C PHE A 214 8.94 -11.77 -21.38
N GLY A 215 8.10 -12.81 -21.35
CA GLY A 215 8.03 -13.73 -20.22
C GLY A 215 9.34 -14.49 -19.99
N TRP A 216 10.06 -14.83 -21.05
CA TRP A 216 11.35 -15.52 -20.97
C TRP A 216 12.45 -14.58 -20.48
N TYR A 217 12.43 -13.34 -20.94
CA TYR A 217 13.33 -12.31 -20.45
C TYR A 217 13.17 -12.06 -18.94
N VAL A 218 11.92 -11.88 -18.49
CA VAL A 218 11.60 -11.75 -17.07
C VAL A 218 12.00 -13.00 -16.28
N ALA A 219 11.83 -14.20 -16.86
CA ALA A 219 12.29 -15.43 -16.23
C ALA A 219 13.81 -15.42 -16.01
N LEU A 220 14.60 -15.00 -17.01
CA LEU A 220 16.06 -14.85 -16.87
C LEU A 220 16.45 -13.85 -15.78
N LEU A 221 15.81 -12.67 -15.75
CA LEU A 221 16.02 -11.68 -14.68
C LEU A 221 15.70 -12.27 -13.29
N ASN A 222 14.61 -13.03 -13.17
CA ASN A 222 14.25 -13.70 -11.93
C ASN A 222 15.26 -14.78 -11.54
N ARG A 223 15.87 -15.50 -12.50
CA ARG A 223 16.98 -16.43 -12.23
C ARG A 223 18.21 -15.71 -11.71
N SER A 224 18.52 -14.53 -12.25
CA SER A 224 19.60 -13.67 -11.74
C SER A 224 19.33 -13.25 -10.29
N LEU A 225 18.10 -12.86 -10.00
CA LEU A 225 17.66 -12.46 -8.66
C LEU A 225 17.73 -13.63 -7.65
N ASN A 226 17.31 -14.82 -8.05
CA ASN A 226 17.43 -16.04 -7.25
C ASN A 226 18.89 -16.34 -6.88
N LYS A 227 19.83 -16.12 -7.81
CA LYS A 227 21.26 -16.31 -7.54
C LYS A 227 21.79 -15.25 -6.58
N LEU A 228 21.45 -13.97 -6.76
CA LEU A 228 21.84 -12.90 -5.84
C LEU A 228 21.33 -13.19 -4.42
N THR A 229 20.02 -13.40 -4.28
CA THR A 229 19.36 -13.61 -2.98
C THR A 229 19.83 -14.91 -2.31
N GLY A 230 20.07 -15.98 -3.08
CA GLY A 230 20.66 -17.22 -2.57
C GLY A 230 22.08 -17.02 -2.04
N ARG A 231 22.93 -16.25 -2.73
CA ARG A 231 24.28 -15.87 -2.24
C ARG A 231 24.23 -15.04 -0.96
N LEU A 232 23.14 -14.31 -0.72
CA LEU A 232 22.89 -13.56 0.50
C LEU A 232 22.25 -14.43 1.62
N GLY A 233 22.05 -15.72 1.39
CA GLY A 233 21.49 -16.65 2.38
C GLY A 233 19.98 -16.49 2.59
N LEU A 234 19.25 -16.01 1.57
CA LEU A 234 17.79 -16.00 1.54
C LEU A 234 17.25 -17.27 0.88
N ARG A 235 16.05 -17.68 1.29
CA ARG A 235 15.26 -18.75 0.68
C ARG A 235 14.13 -18.15 -0.16
N LEU A 236 13.72 -18.87 -1.19
CA LEU A 236 12.56 -18.52 -2.03
C LEU A 236 11.32 -19.27 -1.56
N ASP A 237 10.28 -18.52 -1.22
CA ASP A 237 8.92 -19.00 -1.03
C ASP A 237 8.21 -18.98 -2.39
N HIS A 238 8.17 -20.14 -3.07
CA HIS A 238 7.62 -20.26 -4.41
C HIS A 238 6.11 -19.99 -4.48
N GLU A 239 5.38 -20.33 -3.42
CA GLU A 239 3.93 -20.17 -3.35
C GLU A 239 3.54 -18.69 -3.25
N HIS A 240 4.32 -17.91 -2.51
CA HIS A 240 4.02 -16.49 -2.24
C HIS A 240 4.92 -15.52 -3.01
N HIS A 241 5.81 -16.01 -3.87
CA HIS A 241 6.74 -15.22 -4.69
C HIS A 241 7.57 -14.19 -3.90
N ARG A 242 8.19 -14.64 -2.80
CA ARG A 242 8.98 -13.78 -1.90
C ARG A 242 10.22 -14.47 -1.37
N TYR A 243 11.22 -13.68 -1.04
CA TYR A 243 12.46 -14.14 -0.43
C TYR A 243 12.41 -13.93 1.07
N TYR A 244 12.94 -14.85 1.87
CA TYR A 244 12.91 -14.73 3.33
C TYR A 244 14.19 -15.26 3.99
N PHE A 245 14.44 -14.79 5.21
CA PHE A 245 15.52 -15.33 6.04
C PHE A 245 15.08 -16.62 6.73
N GLU A 246 15.88 -17.66 6.58
CA GLU A 246 15.75 -18.92 7.34
C GLU A 246 16.73 -18.90 8.54
N PRO A 247 16.34 -19.45 9.70
CA PRO A 247 17.27 -19.64 10.82
C PRO A 247 18.31 -20.72 10.48
N GLU A 248 19.49 -20.62 11.06
CA GLU A 248 20.54 -21.64 10.90
C GLU A 248 20.17 -22.94 11.64
N THR A 249 19.58 -22.78 12.84
CA THR A 249 19.16 -23.87 13.71
C THR A 249 17.75 -23.59 14.24
N ALA A 250 16.94 -24.63 14.40
CA ALA A 250 15.60 -24.51 14.98
C ALA A 250 15.64 -23.83 16.34
N GLY A 251 14.73 -22.88 16.56
CA GLY A 251 14.65 -22.16 17.82
C GLY A 251 15.69 -21.03 18.02
N VAL A 252 16.53 -20.74 17.04
CA VAL A 252 17.55 -19.68 17.14
C VAL A 252 17.11 -18.42 16.38
N GLU A 253 17.10 -17.28 17.07
CA GLU A 253 16.87 -15.98 16.44
C GLU A 253 18.07 -15.57 15.58
N ARG A 254 17.81 -14.91 14.45
CA ARG A 254 18.83 -14.44 13.52
C ARG A 254 18.76 -12.93 13.39
N THR A 255 19.92 -12.28 13.41
CA THR A 255 20.07 -10.83 13.23
C THR A 255 21.04 -10.52 12.09
N VAL A 256 20.84 -9.39 11.41
CA VAL A 256 21.71 -8.90 10.34
C VAL A 256 22.11 -7.46 10.62
N SER A 257 23.37 -7.11 10.34
CA SER A 257 23.85 -5.72 10.38
C SER A 257 23.52 -5.00 9.08
N TYR A 258 23.14 -3.72 9.17
CA TYR A 258 22.78 -2.88 8.03
C TYR A 258 23.02 -1.40 8.36
N ARG A 259 23.00 -0.52 7.35
CA ARG A 259 23.02 0.94 7.52
C ARG A 259 21.60 1.51 7.57
N PRO A 260 21.08 1.93 8.74
CA PRO A 260 19.76 2.55 8.86
C PRO A 260 19.75 3.98 8.32
N LEU A 261 18.56 4.60 8.29
CA LEU A 261 18.37 5.98 7.81
C LEU A 261 19.11 7.04 8.65
N ASN A 262 19.34 6.77 9.93
CA ASN A 262 19.77 7.75 10.92
C ASN A 262 21.09 7.38 11.65
N ALA A 263 21.79 6.32 11.22
CA ALA A 263 23.06 5.91 11.81
C ALA A 263 23.95 5.21 10.77
N SER A 264 25.26 5.10 11.07
CA SER A 264 26.22 4.42 10.18
C SER A 264 26.09 2.90 10.19
N LYS A 265 25.58 2.32 11.30
CA LYS A 265 25.41 0.87 11.46
C LYS A 265 24.36 0.58 12.53
N ALA A 266 23.53 -0.42 12.29
CA ALA A 266 22.60 -0.99 13.26
C ALA A 266 22.42 -2.49 13.01
N THR A 267 21.82 -3.18 13.98
CA THR A 267 21.41 -4.59 13.83
C THR A 267 19.89 -4.69 13.74
N ARG A 268 19.40 -5.67 12.97
CA ARG A 268 17.97 -5.93 12.82
C ARG A 268 17.70 -7.42 12.93
N SER A 269 16.73 -7.80 13.77
CA SER A 269 16.25 -9.18 13.84
C SER A 269 15.55 -9.54 12.52
N VAL A 270 16.02 -10.59 11.86
CA VAL A 270 15.50 -11.09 10.59
C VAL A 270 14.70 -12.38 10.76
N VAL A 271 14.98 -13.15 11.80
CA VAL A 271 14.19 -14.30 12.26
C VAL A 271 14.06 -14.19 13.78
N TRP A 272 12.84 -14.21 14.31
CA TRP A 272 12.63 -14.05 15.75
C TRP A 272 11.30 -14.61 16.24
N GLN A 273 11.25 -14.91 17.53
CA GLN A 273 10.05 -15.38 18.20
C GLN A 273 9.41 -14.24 18.99
N PRO A 274 8.23 -13.72 18.60
CA PRO A 274 7.63 -12.59 19.29
C PRO A 274 7.26 -12.94 20.73
N LYS A 275 7.50 -12.03 21.66
CA LYS A 275 7.17 -12.18 23.09
C LYS A 275 5.93 -11.38 23.47
N LYS A 276 5.10 -11.89 24.40
CA LYS A 276 3.96 -11.14 24.95
C LYS A 276 4.50 -9.98 25.80
N ARG A 277 4.07 -8.74 25.53
CA ARG A 277 4.50 -7.55 26.28
C ARG A 277 4.21 -7.63 27.78
N THR A 278 3.09 -8.24 28.17
CA THR A 278 2.66 -8.33 29.57
C THR A 278 3.39 -9.41 30.36
N THR A 279 3.72 -10.54 29.74
CA THR A 279 4.26 -11.72 30.45
C THR A 279 5.68 -12.08 30.06
N GLY A 280 6.26 -11.48 29.02
CA GLY A 280 7.58 -11.85 28.47
C GLY A 280 7.63 -13.20 27.76
N VAL A 281 6.60 -14.04 27.91
CA VAL A 281 6.53 -15.39 27.35
C VAL A 281 6.51 -15.35 25.81
N ALA A 282 7.33 -16.20 25.20
CA ALA A 282 7.41 -16.37 23.76
C ALA A 282 6.10 -16.92 23.17
N ARG A 283 5.77 -16.48 21.95
CA ARG A 283 4.60 -16.98 21.21
C ARG A 283 4.92 -18.28 20.50
N ASN A 284 3.89 -19.07 20.20
CA ASN A 284 3.98 -20.35 19.50
C ASN A 284 4.18 -20.22 17.97
N TYR A 285 4.82 -19.15 17.52
CA TYR A 285 5.14 -18.93 16.12
C TYR A 285 6.36 -18.02 15.99
N TRP A 286 7.00 -18.13 14.84
CA TRP A 286 8.19 -17.38 14.45
C TRP A 286 7.87 -16.43 13.32
N LEU A 287 8.54 -15.29 13.31
CA LEU A 287 8.46 -14.30 12.24
C LEU A 287 9.77 -14.24 11.48
N HIS A 288 9.65 -14.21 10.16
CA HIS A 288 10.75 -14.08 9.23
C HIS A 288 10.53 -12.80 8.43
N ARG A 289 11.56 -11.95 8.37
CA ARG A 289 11.56 -10.85 7.40
C ARG A 289 11.59 -11.44 6.00
N ALA A 290 10.68 -10.98 5.17
CA ALA A 290 10.58 -11.37 3.79
C ALA A 290 10.51 -10.14 2.87
N VAL A 291 10.75 -10.36 1.58
CA VAL A 291 10.65 -9.33 0.55
C VAL A 291 10.12 -9.93 -0.75
N GLY A 292 9.08 -9.29 -1.29
CA GLY A 292 8.70 -9.46 -2.69
C GLY A 292 9.57 -8.57 -3.56
N LEU A 293 10.28 -9.17 -4.50
CA LEU A 293 11.14 -8.46 -5.45
C LEU A 293 10.63 -8.75 -6.86
N ARG A 294 10.44 -7.70 -7.66
CA ARG A 294 9.88 -7.82 -9.01
C ARG A 294 10.53 -6.81 -9.94
N PHE A 295 11.05 -7.31 -11.06
CA PHE A 295 11.39 -6.47 -12.19
C PHE A 295 10.12 -6.09 -12.96
N PHE A 296 10.05 -4.84 -13.37
CA PHE A 296 8.98 -4.33 -14.21
C PHE A 296 9.49 -3.16 -15.05
N LEU A 297 8.82 -2.95 -16.18
CA LEU A 297 9.08 -1.85 -17.09
C LEU A 297 8.15 -0.68 -16.75
N ILE A 298 8.69 0.53 -16.73
CA ILE A 298 7.97 1.79 -16.63
C ILE A 298 8.19 2.55 -17.93
N GLY A 299 7.11 2.87 -18.66
CA GLY A 299 7.25 3.48 -19.98
C GLY A 299 7.89 2.54 -21.00
N GLY A 300 8.57 3.10 -22.01
CA GLY A 300 9.10 2.33 -23.15
C GLY A 300 10.35 1.50 -22.86
N ASP A 301 11.28 2.01 -22.02
CA ASP A 301 12.60 1.37 -21.83
C ASP A 301 13.14 1.41 -20.39
N GLN A 302 12.43 2.04 -19.44
CA GLN A 302 12.94 2.18 -18.08
C GLN A 302 12.58 0.95 -17.23
N TRP A 303 13.56 0.06 -17.03
CA TRP A 303 13.41 -1.05 -16.09
C TRP A 303 13.61 -0.60 -14.65
N CYS A 304 12.87 -1.25 -13.76
CA CYS A 304 12.87 -0.98 -12.33
C CYS A 304 12.77 -2.28 -11.53
N LEU A 305 13.34 -2.29 -10.33
CA LEU A 305 13.17 -3.34 -9.33
C LEU A 305 12.32 -2.80 -8.17
N SER A 306 11.13 -3.37 -7.96
CA SER A 306 10.31 -3.03 -6.79
C SER A 306 10.76 -3.83 -5.56
N ILE A 307 10.88 -3.17 -4.41
CA ILE A 307 11.09 -3.78 -3.10
C ILE A 307 9.79 -3.74 -2.31
N ARG A 308 9.19 -4.89 -2.05
CA ARG A 308 7.97 -5.00 -1.24
C ARG A 308 8.27 -5.72 0.08
N PRO A 309 8.43 -5.01 1.20
CA PRO A 309 8.63 -5.66 2.49
C PRO A 309 7.45 -6.55 2.88
N GLU A 310 7.76 -7.76 3.33
CA GLU A 310 6.80 -8.79 3.72
C GLU A 310 7.23 -9.52 5.00
N LEU A 311 6.36 -10.40 5.48
CA LEU A 311 6.62 -11.28 6.61
C LEU A 311 6.17 -12.69 6.28
N ARG A 312 7.01 -13.67 6.60
CA ARG A 312 6.66 -15.09 6.62
C ARG A 312 6.52 -15.55 8.07
N VAL A 313 5.61 -16.49 8.31
CA VAL A 313 5.29 -17.01 9.64
C VAL A 313 5.44 -18.52 9.64
N THR A 314 6.16 -19.06 10.61
CA THR A 314 6.39 -20.50 10.78
C THR A 314 6.08 -20.93 12.21
N SER A 315 5.87 -22.23 12.44
CA SER A 315 5.61 -22.79 13.78
C SER A 315 6.90 -22.94 14.60
N ASP A 316 7.98 -23.39 13.97
CA ASP A 316 9.25 -23.81 14.60
C ASP A 316 10.49 -23.09 14.03
N GLY A 317 10.30 -22.19 13.07
CA GLY A 317 11.37 -21.56 12.30
C GLY A 317 11.51 -22.08 10.86
N PHE A 318 10.88 -23.20 10.52
CA PHE A 318 10.97 -23.83 9.20
C PHE A 318 9.60 -24.13 8.59
N GLU A 319 8.72 -24.81 9.34
CA GLU A 319 7.42 -25.25 8.86
C GLU A 319 6.44 -24.08 8.72
N SER A 320 5.90 -23.89 7.52
CA SER A 320 4.90 -22.86 7.25
C SER A 320 3.60 -23.15 7.98
N ILE A 321 3.04 -22.14 8.65
CA ILE A 321 1.70 -22.24 9.24
C ILE A 321 0.65 -22.07 8.13
N GLN A 322 -0.48 -22.78 8.23
CA GLN A 322 -1.59 -22.61 7.28
C GLN A 322 -2.12 -21.17 7.25
N ALA A 323 -2.41 -20.65 6.06
CA ALA A 323 -2.80 -19.26 5.80
C ALA A 323 -3.96 -18.75 6.69
N LYS A 324 -4.93 -19.62 7.02
CA LYS A 324 -6.08 -19.29 7.88
C LYS A 324 -5.70 -18.79 9.29
N TYR A 325 -4.53 -19.17 9.80
CA TYR A 325 -4.04 -18.72 11.11
C TYR A 325 -3.09 -17.52 11.04
N ILE A 326 -2.56 -17.21 9.84
CA ILE A 326 -1.58 -16.15 9.60
C ILE A 326 -2.27 -14.81 9.31
N GLY A 327 -3.33 -14.82 8.49
CA GLY A 327 -3.94 -13.61 7.92
C GLY A 327 -4.24 -12.53 8.96
N ARG A 328 -5.00 -12.87 10.01
CA ARG A 328 -5.36 -11.91 11.08
C ARG A 328 -4.14 -11.32 11.78
N GLN A 329 -3.09 -12.10 12.00
CA GLN A 329 -1.92 -11.66 12.75
C GLN A 329 -1.02 -10.73 11.93
N VAL A 330 -0.76 -11.09 10.68
CA VAL A 330 0.03 -10.27 9.76
C VAL A 330 -0.72 -8.98 9.42
N THR A 331 -2.03 -9.06 9.16
CA THR A 331 -2.87 -7.88 8.91
C THR A 331 -2.85 -6.92 10.09
N ARG A 332 -3.02 -7.40 11.33
CA ARG A 332 -2.94 -6.55 12.53
C ARG A 332 -1.57 -5.89 12.72
N LYS A 333 -0.51 -6.53 12.25
CA LYS A 333 0.85 -5.98 12.34
C LYS A 333 1.07 -4.93 11.24
N LYS A 334 0.66 -5.25 10.01
CA LYS A 334 0.73 -4.33 8.86
C LYS A 334 -0.15 -3.10 9.05
N SER A 335 -1.29 -3.20 9.73
CA SER A 335 -2.17 -2.06 10.04
C SER A 335 -1.56 -1.05 11.00
N ARG A 336 -0.38 -1.34 11.56
CA ARG A 336 0.39 -0.45 12.43
C ARG A 336 1.74 -0.06 11.83
N LEU A 337 2.01 -0.45 10.59
CA LEU A 337 3.18 0.01 9.84
C LEU A 337 2.78 1.29 9.12
N PHE A 338 3.22 2.43 9.66
CA PHE A 338 3.02 3.71 9.01
C PHE A 338 4.15 3.97 7.99
N ASN A 339 4.08 5.09 7.27
CA ASN A 339 5.01 5.41 6.18
C ASN A 339 6.48 5.32 6.61
N HIS A 340 6.81 5.86 7.79
CA HIS A 340 8.18 5.81 8.32
C HIS A 340 8.65 4.38 8.62
N ASP A 341 7.77 3.51 9.16
CA ASP A 341 8.11 2.11 9.40
C ASP A 341 8.38 1.36 8.10
N LEU A 342 7.51 1.57 7.10
CA LEU A 342 7.65 0.98 5.77
C LEU A 342 8.95 1.43 5.11
N LEU A 343 9.27 2.72 5.20
CA LEU A 343 10.50 3.30 4.68
C LEU A 343 11.73 2.69 5.36
N GLY A 344 11.68 2.47 6.67
CA GLY A 344 12.72 1.75 7.39
C GLY A 344 12.90 0.29 6.93
N GLU A 345 11.81 -0.40 6.55
CA GLU A 345 11.90 -1.74 5.95
C GLU A 345 12.50 -1.70 4.54
N VAL A 346 12.10 -0.73 3.70
CA VAL A 346 12.66 -0.52 2.36
C VAL A 346 14.16 -0.23 2.45
N GLN A 347 14.57 0.66 3.35
CA GLN A 347 15.97 0.97 3.61
C GLN A 347 16.78 -0.28 3.96
N PHE A 348 16.25 -1.11 4.87
CA PHE A 348 16.91 -2.36 5.25
C PHE A 348 17.13 -3.28 4.05
N TRP A 349 16.10 -3.51 3.23
CA TRP A 349 16.22 -4.40 2.07
C TRP A 349 17.14 -3.85 1.01
N ARG A 350 17.06 -2.56 0.73
CA ARG A 350 17.93 -1.86 -0.22
C ARG A 350 19.39 -1.94 0.20
N ASP A 351 19.70 -1.66 1.47
CA ASP A 351 21.05 -1.76 2.03
C ASP A 351 21.55 -3.21 2.02
N PHE A 352 20.71 -4.16 2.44
CA PHE A 352 21.05 -5.58 2.51
C PHE A 352 21.36 -6.16 1.13
N LEU A 353 20.54 -5.87 0.12
CA LEU A 353 20.73 -6.31 -1.26
C LEU A 353 21.96 -5.64 -1.90
N GLY A 354 22.20 -4.36 -1.59
CA GLY A 354 23.34 -3.58 -2.08
C GLY A 354 24.63 -3.78 -1.29
N LYS A 355 24.62 -4.44 -0.13
CA LYS A 355 25.77 -4.56 0.79
C LYS A 355 26.43 -3.20 1.10
N SER A 356 25.62 -2.18 1.35
CA SER A 356 26.09 -0.79 1.56
C SER A 356 26.81 -0.15 0.36
N SER A 357 26.58 -0.64 -0.86
CA SER A 357 27.10 -0.08 -2.12
C SER A 357 26.07 0.86 -2.78
N PRO A 358 26.49 1.85 -3.59
CA PRO A 358 25.59 2.64 -4.44
C PRO A 358 24.86 1.80 -5.51
N ARG A 359 25.30 0.56 -5.77
CA ARG A 359 24.77 -0.28 -6.85
C ARG A 359 24.64 -1.74 -6.44
N ILE A 360 23.62 -2.42 -6.96
CA ILE A 360 23.50 -3.87 -6.94
C ILE A 360 23.95 -4.38 -8.31
N LEU A 361 25.01 -5.18 -8.32
CA LEU A 361 25.65 -5.67 -9.54
C LEU A 361 25.35 -7.15 -9.81
N PHE A 362 25.03 -7.43 -11.06
CA PHE A 362 24.82 -8.78 -11.59
C PHE A 362 25.79 -8.99 -12.78
N PRO A 363 27.00 -9.49 -12.52
CA PRO A 363 27.99 -9.71 -13.55
C PRO A 363 27.72 -11.01 -14.32
N PHE A 364 27.71 -10.95 -15.65
CA PHE A 364 27.39 -12.09 -16.51
C PHE A 364 28.55 -12.63 -17.36
N GLY A 365 29.79 -12.25 -17.07
CA GLY A 365 30.97 -12.80 -17.76
C GLY A 365 32.13 -11.83 -17.82
N ALA A 366 33.17 -12.18 -18.57
CA ALA A 366 34.35 -11.34 -18.79
C ALA A 366 34.06 -10.15 -19.72
N ASP A 367 33.03 -10.25 -20.55
CA ASP A 367 32.71 -9.29 -21.63
C ASP A 367 31.99 -8.03 -21.13
N ARG A 368 32.20 -7.66 -19.86
CA ARG A 368 31.63 -6.47 -19.18
C ARG A 368 30.09 -6.37 -19.23
N GLN A 369 29.37 -7.43 -19.62
CA GLN A 369 27.92 -7.46 -19.59
C GLN A 369 27.40 -7.58 -18.16
N ASN A 370 26.72 -6.53 -17.71
CA ASN A 370 26.20 -6.40 -16.36
C ASN A 370 24.73 -5.98 -16.38
N LEU A 371 23.98 -6.42 -15.37
CA LEU A 371 22.75 -5.76 -14.92
C LEU A 371 23.11 -4.93 -13.69
N ILE A 372 22.80 -3.63 -13.71
CA ILE A 372 23.14 -2.68 -12.65
C ILE A 372 21.88 -2.00 -12.15
N ILE A 373 21.64 -2.09 -10.85
CA ILE A 373 20.51 -1.45 -10.18
C ILE A 373 21.04 -0.41 -9.21
N SER A 374 20.55 0.82 -9.28
CA SER A 374 20.90 1.86 -8.31
C SER A 374 20.30 1.54 -6.95
N THR A 375 21.04 1.79 -5.87
CA THR A 375 20.49 1.73 -4.51
C THR A 375 19.90 3.07 -4.06
N SER A 376 19.82 4.07 -4.94
CA SER A 376 19.06 5.30 -4.70
C SER A 376 17.56 5.07 -4.99
N LEU A 377 16.70 5.44 -4.05
CA LEU A 377 15.25 5.36 -4.25
C LEU A 377 14.81 6.37 -5.30
N SER A 378 13.93 5.96 -6.21
CA SER A 378 13.26 6.89 -7.12
C SER A 378 12.42 7.88 -6.33
N SER A 379 12.41 9.15 -6.74
CA SER A 379 11.66 10.22 -6.08
C SER A 379 10.82 11.03 -7.08
N GLY A 380 9.77 11.68 -6.59
CA GLY A 380 8.93 12.59 -7.37
C GLY A 380 8.38 13.73 -6.51
N GLN A 381 7.97 14.82 -7.15
CA GLN A 381 7.29 15.93 -6.48
C GLN A 381 5.79 15.65 -6.42
N VAL A 382 5.18 15.92 -5.27
CA VAL A 382 3.73 15.84 -5.08
C VAL A 382 3.21 17.09 -4.38
N ARG A 383 2.01 17.52 -4.77
CA ARG A 383 1.28 18.59 -4.09
C ARG A 383 0.09 18.01 -3.34
N TRP A 384 0.09 18.08 -2.02
CA TRP A 384 -0.89 17.40 -1.17
C TRP A 384 -1.02 18.10 0.20
N PRO A 385 -2.02 17.77 1.05
CA PRO A 385 -2.23 18.47 2.33
C PRO A 385 -1.12 18.30 3.39
N GLY A 386 -0.06 17.52 3.10
CA GLY A 386 1.06 17.27 4.00
C GLY A 386 0.75 16.29 5.12
N ILE A 387 1.79 15.97 5.90
CA ILE A 387 1.67 15.20 7.15
C ILE A 387 1.41 16.20 8.29
N PRO A 388 0.43 15.97 9.19
CA PRO A 388 0.28 16.76 10.40
C PRO A 388 1.59 16.83 11.19
N THR A 389 1.91 17.99 11.77
CA THR A 389 3.22 18.24 12.42
C THR A 389 3.52 17.23 13.54
N GLU A 390 2.50 16.73 14.24
CA GLU A 390 2.62 15.69 15.27
C GLU A 390 3.01 14.30 14.74
N HIS A 391 2.95 14.10 13.42
CA HIS A 391 3.29 12.87 12.73
C HIS A 391 4.45 13.05 11.74
N ASP A 392 4.95 14.27 11.59
CA ASP A 392 6.08 14.56 10.73
C ASP A 392 7.37 13.99 11.33
N MET A 393 8.07 13.18 10.53
CA MET A 393 9.32 12.52 10.94
C MET A 393 10.41 12.85 9.91
N PRO A 394 11.59 13.31 10.35
CA PRO A 394 12.65 13.69 9.44
C PRO A 394 13.10 12.50 8.59
N PHE A 395 13.06 12.67 7.28
CA PHE A 395 13.56 11.72 6.31
C PHE A 395 14.71 12.31 5.50
N LYS A 396 15.79 11.54 5.35
CA LYS A 396 16.85 11.81 4.37
C LYS A 396 17.14 10.52 3.62
N ASN A 397 17.10 10.58 2.28
CA ASN A 397 17.52 9.46 1.47
C ASN A 397 19.02 9.22 1.71
N VAL A 398 19.37 8.04 2.22
CA VAL A 398 20.77 7.69 2.46
C VAL A 398 21.44 7.43 1.13
N GLU A 399 22.46 8.20 0.80
CA GLU A 399 23.31 7.96 -0.36
C GLU A 399 24.59 7.22 0.08
N TYR A 400 25.05 6.32 -0.77
CA TYR A 400 26.32 5.62 -0.61
C TYR A 400 27.37 6.32 -1.45
N VAL A 401 28.59 6.44 -0.91
CA VAL A 401 29.69 7.10 -1.63
C VAL A 401 30.08 6.19 -2.80
N ASP A 402 30.14 6.78 -4.00
CA ASP A 402 30.69 6.15 -5.21
C ASP A 402 32.21 6.43 -5.21
N ASP A 403 32.99 5.47 -4.74
CA ASP A 403 34.45 5.53 -4.70
C ASP A 403 35.08 4.85 -5.94
N LEU A 404 36.40 5.00 -6.12
CA LEU A 404 37.11 4.45 -7.28
C LEU A 404 36.92 2.93 -7.45
N PHE A 405 36.71 2.17 -6.36
CA PHE A 405 36.51 0.72 -6.40
C PHE A 405 35.08 0.36 -6.83
N THR A 406 34.07 1.02 -6.25
CA THR A 406 32.66 0.84 -6.64
C THR A 406 32.38 1.34 -8.06
N TRP A 407 33.10 2.36 -8.51
CA TRP A 407 33.06 2.83 -9.88
C TRP A 407 33.66 1.80 -10.85
N ALA A 408 34.83 1.23 -10.53
CA ALA A 408 35.48 0.20 -11.34
C ALA A 408 34.65 -1.10 -11.43
N GLU A 409 33.97 -1.50 -10.35
CA GLU A 409 33.04 -2.65 -10.35
C GLU A 409 31.78 -2.39 -11.20
N GLY A 410 31.33 -1.14 -11.32
CA GLY A 410 30.18 -0.73 -12.11
C GLY A 410 30.42 -0.62 -13.61
N GLY A 411 31.68 -0.70 -14.06
CA GLY A 411 32.04 -0.56 -15.46
C GLY A 411 33.32 0.26 -15.60
N GLY A 412 34.47 -0.40 -15.47
CA GLY A 412 35.72 0.20 -15.91
C GLY A 412 35.61 0.64 -17.38
N LEU A 413 35.77 1.95 -17.61
CA LEU A 413 35.96 2.65 -18.89
C LEU A 413 35.13 2.08 -20.06
N ASN A 414 33.96 2.69 -20.31
CA ASN A 414 33.47 2.83 -21.69
C ASN A 414 34.39 3.84 -22.41
N GLU A 415 35.63 3.45 -22.68
CA GLU A 415 36.43 4.08 -23.73
C GLU A 415 36.32 3.18 -24.96
N ASP A 416 35.65 3.75 -25.96
CA ASP A 416 35.69 3.44 -27.39
C ASP A 416 35.18 2.07 -27.88
N ASP A 417 34.06 2.13 -28.61
CA ASP A 417 34.03 1.72 -30.02
C ASP A 417 32.84 2.45 -30.63
N GLY A 418 33.07 3.72 -30.99
CA GLY A 418 32.31 4.39 -32.03
C GLY A 418 32.61 3.70 -33.36
N LEU A 419 32.05 2.52 -33.58
CA LEU A 419 31.89 1.98 -34.92
C LEU A 419 30.72 2.74 -35.53
N SER A 420 31.07 3.60 -36.49
CA SER A 420 30.21 4.27 -37.43
C SER A 420 29.11 3.33 -37.93
N ASP A 421 27.86 3.69 -37.64
CA ASP A 421 26.74 3.36 -38.50
C ASP A 421 26.97 4.09 -39.84
N GLU A 422 27.71 3.46 -40.76
CA GLU A 422 27.75 3.80 -42.18
C GLU A 422 27.29 2.57 -42.97
N ASP A 423 26.00 2.24 -42.80
CA ASP A 423 25.21 1.44 -43.74
C ASP A 423 23.93 2.25 -44.06
N ASP A 424 24.11 3.51 -44.47
CA ASP A 424 23.04 4.43 -44.90
C ASP A 424 23.39 5.11 -46.25
N GLU A 425 24.05 4.38 -47.15
CA GLU A 425 24.09 4.72 -48.58
C GLU A 425 22.96 4.00 -49.31
N ASP A 426 21.71 4.49 -49.19
CA ASP A 426 20.63 4.17 -50.16
C ASP A 426 19.38 5.09 -50.04
N ALA A 427 19.51 6.32 -49.50
CA ALA A 427 18.38 7.23 -49.33
C ALA A 427 18.52 8.64 -49.96
N GLU A 428 19.60 8.94 -50.70
CA GLU A 428 19.79 10.23 -51.39
C GLU A 428 19.88 10.15 -52.92
N GLU A 429 19.06 9.29 -53.56
CA GLU A 429 18.83 9.36 -55.01
C GLU A 429 17.34 9.45 -55.35
N MET A 430 16.63 10.39 -54.70
CA MET A 430 15.28 10.74 -55.12
C MET A 430 14.92 12.23 -54.99
N LEU A 431 15.90 13.13 -55.10
CA LEU A 431 15.67 14.58 -55.26
C LEU A 431 16.89 15.29 -55.92
N ARG A 432 17.20 14.93 -57.17
CA ARG A 432 17.86 15.83 -58.14
C ARG A 432 17.35 15.58 -59.55
#